data_AF-A0A382DIV0-F1
#
_entry.id   AF-A0A382DIV0-F1
#
_cell.length_a   1.000
_cell.length_b   1.000
_cell.length_c   1.000
_cell.angle_alpha   90.00
_cell.angle_beta   90.00
_cell.angle_gamma   90.00
#
_symmetry.space_group_name_H-M   'P 1'
#
loop_
_entity.id
_entity.type
_entity.pdbx_description
1 polymer ?
#
loop_
_entity_poly.entity_id
_entity_poly.type
_entity_poly.pdbx_seq_one_letter_code
_entity_poly.pdbx_strand_id
1 'polypeptide(L)'
;MGSGSEAVDLGEVWERLRESTGTGTHLARLDPVLDLNATIRQPDGSLGLLLRVEEVVPFEVSELTGSEQVDIEHETDDATTSIRLQLLKTESTEIFLKLCEDLVPKIIAQDTQIAAATVLVRRFNTWQRFMKRSQGRGLSASRQRGLYGELVTLKELMIPAVGLTRAVESWTGPENRPQDFQTSGIGIETKTLVQREPQQLRISGERQLDDIGLDALILTHHRIVQHRGAGETLPELVEAVSDLIAEAEGPLDLFEDKLFAAGYAPFDRQEYLQTGYSLRETSYYRVQPGFPRLTENDLFPGIGALSYTVDASACAAFAVDAETVSSWFTEPPPVVDPAVSNEGHQVEYKQTAWTPVGEPKNDDHRQKLERDLKNSVVKTVVAFLNSDGGELVIGVRDEDRAVTGIELDLEAREKETDDHDYYERELVNLFSDRIDNRVHNQLRVRFESHEEGTTCHVSVRPSPSPRFGTTPSPHEKTRPKFW
;
A
#
# COMPACT_ATOMS: atom_id res chain seq x y z
N MET A 1 11.05 16.90 35.82
CA MET A 1 10.23 16.65 37.02
C MET A 1 8.81 16.45 36.53
N GLY A 2 8.40 15.21 36.30
CA GLY A 2 7.07 14.91 35.80
C GLY A 2 6.05 15.13 36.90
N SER A 3 5.17 16.11 36.74
CA SER A 3 3.94 16.17 37.51
C SER A 3 3.08 14.99 37.08
N GLY A 4 2.94 13.99 37.96
CA GLY A 4 1.91 12.98 37.80
C GLY A 4 0.56 13.68 37.85
N SER A 5 -0.02 13.94 36.67
CA SER A 5 -1.41 14.31 36.54
C SER A 5 -2.23 13.11 37.04
N GLU A 6 -2.99 13.29 38.11
CA GLU A 6 -4.01 12.31 38.50
C GLU A 6 -4.93 12.10 37.29
N ALA A 7 -5.09 10.85 36.87
CA ALA A 7 -5.96 10.52 35.75
C ALA A 7 -7.37 11.04 36.04
N VAL A 8 -7.89 11.89 35.16
CA VAL A 8 -9.22 12.49 35.30
C VAL A 8 -10.28 11.39 35.22
N ASP A 9 -11.05 11.19 36.29
CA ASP A 9 -12.22 10.29 36.27
C ASP A 9 -13.35 10.96 35.47
N LEU A 10 -13.37 10.66 34.18
CA LEU A 10 -14.36 11.16 33.24
C LEU A 10 -15.79 10.78 33.64
N GLY A 11 -15.99 9.59 34.20
CA GLY A 11 -17.29 9.13 34.66
C GLY A 11 -17.85 10.04 35.75
N GLU A 12 -17.04 10.32 36.79
CA GLU A 12 -17.44 11.24 37.86
C GLU A 12 -17.72 12.66 37.33
N VAL A 13 -16.91 13.14 36.38
CA VAL A 13 -17.10 14.46 35.78
C VAL A 13 -18.48 14.58 35.11
N TRP A 14 -18.88 13.60 34.30
CA TRP A 14 -20.17 13.63 33.62
C TRP A 14 -21.35 13.35 34.57
N GLU A 15 -21.19 12.54 35.62
CA GLU A 15 -22.24 12.39 36.64
C GLU A 15 -22.52 13.71 37.36
N ARG A 16 -21.48 14.47 37.76
CA ARG A 16 -21.66 15.80 38.34
C ARG A 16 -22.33 16.78 37.37
N LEU A 17 -21.96 16.71 36.08
CA LEU A 17 -22.59 17.54 35.06
C LEU A 17 -24.09 17.22 34.91
N ARG A 18 -24.53 15.98 35.09
CA ARG A 18 -25.97 15.63 35.02
C ARG A 18 -26.82 16.31 36.08
N GLU A 19 -26.22 16.74 37.20
CA GLU A 19 -26.90 17.49 38.26
C GLU A 19 -27.14 18.96 37.90
N SER A 20 -26.56 19.46 36.80
CA SER A 20 -26.71 20.85 36.35
C SER A 20 -28.19 21.18 36.10
N THR A 21 -28.65 22.32 36.64
CA THR A 21 -30.02 22.81 36.43
C THR A 21 -30.03 23.98 35.45
N GLY A 22 -31.09 24.06 34.63
CA GLY A 22 -31.28 25.12 33.63
C GLY A 22 -30.89 24.71 32.21
N THR A 23 -31.57 25.31 31.23
CA THR A 23 -31.37 25.05 29.79
C THR A 23 -30.05 25.64 29.31
N GLY A 24 -29.26 24.88 28.54
CA GLY A 24 -27.98 25.34 27.99
C GLY A 24 -26.90 24.27 27.93
N THR A 25 -25.69 24.66 27.53
CA THR A 25 -24.49 23.81 27.66
C THR A 25 -23.81 24.12 29.00
N HIS A 26 -23.68 23.12 29.85
CA HIS A 26 -22.91 23.19 31.09
C HIS A 26 -21.55 22.55 30.87
N LEU A 27 -20.50 23.10 31.51
CA LEU A 27 -19.11 22.68 31.30
C LEU A 27 -18.44 22.31 32.62
N ALA A 28 -17.60 21.28 32.56
CA ALA A 28 -16.65 20.94 33.61
C ALA A 28 -15.25 20.90 33.00
N ARG A 29 -14.30 21.58 33.64
CA ARG A 29 -12.94 21.70 33.12
C ARG A 29 -12.17 20.40 33.34
N LEU A 30 -11.59 19.88 32.26
CA LEU A 30 -10.71 18.71 32.29
C LEU A 30 -9.24 19.14 32.35
N ASP A 31 -8.87 20.12 31.51
CA ASP A 31 -7.53 20.71 31.50
C ASP A 31 -7.61 22.23 31.31
N PRO A 32 -7.05 23.04 32.24
CA PRO A 32 -7.10 24.50 32.16
C PRO A 32 -6.11 25.11 31.18
N VAL A 33 -4.99 24.44 30.87
CA VAL A 33 -3.95 24.97 29.97
C VAL A 33 -4.40 24.81 28.53
N LEU A 34 -4.97 23.65 28.20
CA LEU A 34 -5.47 23.35 26.86
C LEU A 34 -6.90 23.86 26.60
N ASP A 35 -7.55 24.48 27.60
CA ASP A 35 -9.01 24.78 27.62
C ASP A 35 -9.88 23.59 27.15
N LEU A 36 -9.57 22.40 27.67
CA LEU A 36 -10.33 21.19 27.42
C LEU A 36 -11.42 21.04 28.49
N ASN A 37 -12.66 20.87 28.06
CA ASN A 37 -13.83 20.80 28.93
C ASN A 37 -14.74 19.63 28.53
N ALA A 38 -15.26 18.90 29.51
CA ALA A 38 -16.43 18.05 29.34
C ALA A 38 -17.69 18.91 29.34
N THR A 39 -18.68 18.53 28.54
CA THR A 39 -19.95 19.26 28.44
C THR A 39 -21.15 18.35 28.60
N ILE A 40 -22.26 18.94 29.05
CA ILE A 40 -23.60 18.37 28.92
C ILE A 40 -24.55 19.45 28.43
N ARG A 41 -25.39 19.10 27.46
CA ARG A 41 -26.48 19.97 27.02
C ARG A 41 -27.76 19.60 27.78
N GLN A 42 -28.50 20.60 28.22
CA GLN A 42 -29.77 20.45 28.95
C GLN A 42 -30.90 21.14 28.17
N PRO A 43 -32.12 20.55 28.12
CA PRO A 43 -32.59 19.39 28.90
C PRO A 43 -32.38 18.02 28.22
N ASP A 44 -31.69 17.96 27.07
CA ASP A 44 -31.47 16.72 26.30
C ASP A 44 -30.53 15.73 26.99
N GLY A 45 -29.69 16.20 27.91
CA GLY A 45 -28.72 15.38 28.65
C GLY A 45 -27.55 14.90 27.78
N SER A 46 -27.36 15.52 26.61
CA SER A 46 -26.41 15.09 25.60
C SER A 46 -24.98 15.42 26.04
N LEU A 47 -24.14 14.39 26.20
CA LEU A 47 -22.73 14.54 26.59
C LEU A 47 -21.90 15.11 25.44
N GLY A 48 -20.85 15.86 25.76
CA GLY A 48 -19.94 16.40 24.77
C GLY A 48 -18.55 16.68 25.33
N LEU A 49 -17.63 17.00 24.42
CA LEU A 49 -16.27 17.43 24.71
C LEU A 49 -16.03 18.75 23.95
N LEU A 50 -15.44 19.75 24.60
CA LEU A 50 -15.13 21.04 24.00
C LEU A 50 -13.66 21.38 24.22
N LEU A 51 -12.95 21.63 23.13
CA LEU A 51 -11.60 22.18 23.12
C LEU A 51 -11.66 23.59 22.52
N ARG A 52 -11.06 24.57 23.19
CA ARG A 52 -10.85 25.90 22.60
C ARG A 52 -9.37 26.18 22.42
N VAL A 53 -9.04 26.78 21.29
CA VAL A 53 -7.70 27.17 20.89
C VAL A 53 -7.69 28.67 20.71
N GLU A 54 -6.76 29.37 21.34
CA GLU A 54 -6.58 30.83 21.25
C GLU A 54 -5.85 31.26 19.97
N GLU A 55 -6.00 30.46 18.91
CA GLU A 55 -5.47 30.72 17.56
C GLU A 55 -6.42 30.11 16.51
N VAL A 56 -6.33 30.61 15.27
CA VAL A 56 -7.04 30.03 14.12
C VAL A 56 -6.32 28.75 13.67
N VAL A 57 -6.99 27.61 13.79
CA VAL A 57 -6.45 26.32 13.34
C VAL A 57 -7.11 25.93 12.01
N PRO A 58 -6.35 25.86 10.90
CA PRO A 58 -6.92 25.46 9.63
C PRO A 58 -7.12 23.94 9.61
N PHE A 59 -8.39 23.51 9.50
CA PHE A 59 -8.77 22.13 9.23
C PHE A 59 -9.40 22.03 7.84
N GLU A 60 -9.25 20.88 7.18
CA GLU A 60 -10.08 20.60 6.01
C GLU A 60 -11.50 20.25 6.45
N VAL A 61 -12.52 20.76 5.75
CA VAL A 61 -13.93 20.47 6.08
C VAL A 61 -14.23 18.97 6.04
N SER A 62 -13.52 18.22 5.20
CA SER A 62 -13.58 16.75 5.12
C SER A 62 -13.18 16.05 6.43
N GLU A 63 -12.32 16.66 7.24
CA GLU A 63 -11.85 16.15 8.53
C GLU A 63 -12.83 16.42 9.67
N LEU A 64 -13.85 17.24 9.43
CA LEU A 64 -14.81 17.72 10.43
C LEU A 64 -16.24 17.27 10.07
N THR A 65 -16.38 16.04 9.60
CA THR A 65 -17.69 15.47 9.30
C THR A 65 -18.16 14.65 10.49
N GLY A 66 -19.36 14.88 11.02
CA GLY A 66 -19.96 14.06 12.09
C GLY A 66 -20.29 12.62 11.66
N SER A 67 -20.72 11.81 12.63
CA SER A 67 -21.26 10.46 12.45
C SER A 67 -22.73 10.42 12.85
N GLU A 68 -23.41 9.29 12.62
CA GLU A 68 -24.81 9.15 13.08
C GLU A 68 -24.96 9.21 14.61
N GLN A 69 -23.90 8.91 15.35
CA GLN A 69 -23.90 8.81 16.80
C GLN A 69 -23.29 10.05 17.48
N VAL A 70 -22.23 10.61 16.90
CA VAL A 70 -21.45 11.72 17.47
C VAL A 70 -21.19 12.75 16.38
N ASP A 71 -21.57 13.98 16.65
CA ASP A 71 -21.28 15.12 15.79
C ASP A 71 -19.94 15.77 16.15
N ILE A 72 -19.35 16.46 15.19
CA ILE A 72 -18.20 17.35 15.38
C ILE A 72 -18.56 18.73 14.83
N GLU A 73 -18.68 19.70 15.72
CA GLU A 73 -18.89 21.10 15.38
C GLU A 73 -17.57 21.84 15.50
N HIS A 74 -17.34 22.75 14.56
CA HIS A 74 -16.16 23.60 14.53
C HIS A 74 -16.59 25.03 14.25
N GLU A 75 -16.14 25.95 15.09
CA GLU A 75 -16.38 27.38 14.96
C GLU A 75 -15.05 28.11 15.04
N THR A 76 -14.75 28.90 14.01
CA THR A 76 -13.59 29.78 13.98
C THR A 76 -14.07 31.21 13.98
N ASP A 77 -13.58 32.02 14.91
CA ASP A 77 -13.68 33.48 14.85
C ASP A 77 -12.30 34.10 14.53
N ASP A 78 -12.19 35.42 14.55
CA ASP A 78 -10.98 36.13 14.13
C ASP A 78 -9.72 35.79 14.96
N ALA A 79 -9.87 35.16 16.14
CA ALA A 79 -8.77 34.90 17.06
C ALA A 79 -8.76 33.49 17.66
N THR A 80 -9.87 32.76 17.61
CA THR A 80 -10.05 31.51 18.33
C THR A 80 -10.72 30.44 17.48
N THR A 81 -10.38 29.19 17.81
CA THR A 81 -11.00 28.00 17.22
C THR A 81 -11.63 27.17 18.32
N SER A 82 -12.91 26.86 18.19
CA SER A 82 -13.62 25.95 19.09
C SER A 82 -13.98 24.65 18.36
N ILE A 83 -13.60 23.51 18.92
CA ILE A 83 -13.95 22.18 18.42
C ILE A 83 -14.79 21.47 19.46
N ARG A 84 -16.00 21.05 19.07
CA ARG A 84 -16.96 20.39 19.95
C ARG A 84 -17.33 19.02 19.40
N LEU A 85 -17.14 17.99 20.20
CA LEU A 85 -17.75 16.69 19.98
C LEU A 85 -19.07 16.62 20.75
N GLN A 86 -20.15 16.21 20.10
CA GLN A 86 -21.48 16.17 20.72
C GLN A 86 -22.17 14.83 20.45
N LEU A 87 -22.57 14.13 21.52
CA LEU A 87 -23.39 12.93 21.40
C LEU A 87 -24.77 13.30 20.83
N LEU A 88 -25.17 12.65 19.74
CA LEU A 88 -26.46 12.87 19.07
C LEU A 88 -27.55 11.91 19.53
N LYS A 89 -27.17 10.69 19.95
CA LYS A 89 -28.11 9.64 20.37
C LYS A 89 -27.72 9.11 21.75
N THR A 90 -28.61 9.22 22.73
CA THR A 90 -28.35 8.78 24.12
C THR A 90 -28.07 7.28 24.26
N GLU A 91 -28.62 6.46 23.37
CA GLU A 91 -28.29 5.02 23.27
C GLU A 91 -26.81 4.75 22.92
N SER A 92 -26.09 5.74 22.39
CA SER A 92 -24.66 5.68 22.08
C SER A 92 -23.78 6.24 23.20
N THR A 93 -24.31 6.40 24.42
CA THR A 93 -23.53 6.94 25.56
C THR A 93 -22.29 6.09 25.87
N GLU A 94 -22.42 4.77 25.89
CA GLU A 94 -21.30 3.88 26.24
C GLU A 94 -20.13 4.03 25.25
N ILE A 95 -20.43 4.10 23.95
CA ILE A 95 -19.40 4.24 22.91
C ILE A 95 -18.78 5.64 22.93
N PHE A 96 -19.55 6.68 23.28
CA PHE A 96 -19.04 8.03 23.48
C PHE A 96 -18.10 8.11 24.68
N LEU A 97 -18.41 7.43 25.78
CA LEU A 97 -17.51 7.38 26.94
C LEU A 97 -16.19 6.68 26.57
N LYS A 98 -16.22 5.56 25.85
CA LYS A 98 -15.00 4.91 25.33
C LYS A 98 -14.18 5.81 24.41
N LEU A 99 -14.86 6.58 23.55
CA LEU A 99 -14.23 7.61 22.71
C LEU A 99 -13.51 8.65 23.58
N CYS A 100 -14.16 9.16 24.63
CA CYS A 100 -13.56 10.15 25.52
C CYS A 100 -12.42 9.58 26.36
N GLU A 101 -12.54 8.35 26.86
CA GLU A 101 -11.48 7.63 27.58
C GLU A 101 -10.23 7.44 26.70
N ASP A 102 -10.40 7.29 25.39
CA ASP A 102 -9.30 7.21 24.43
C ASP A 102 -8.72 8.59 24.05
N LEU A 103 -9.59 9.58 23.83
CA LEU A 103 -9.22 10.92 23.37
C LEU A 103 -8.57 11.76 24.45
N VAL A 104 -9.19 11.87 25.62
CA VAL A 104 -8.82 12.86 26.64
C VAL A 104 -7.38 12.70 27.10
N PRO A 105 -6.87 11.50 27.44
CA PRO A 105 -5.47 11.34 27.83
C PRO A 105 -4.48 11.76 26.72
N LYS A 106 -4.80 11.46 25.46
CA LYS A 106 -3.96 11.82 24.30
C LYS A 106 -3.93 13.32 24.04
N ILE A 107 -5.06 14.00 24.26
CA ILE A 107 -5.18 15.46 24.15
C ILE A 107 -4.41 16.14 25.29
N ILE A 108 -4.60 15.69 26.53
CA ILE A 108 -3.93 16.26 27.72
C ILE A 108 -2.41 16.06 27.67
N ALA A 109 -1.92 15.03 26.99
CA ALA A 109 -0.49 14.79 26.81
C ALA A 109 0.20 15.77 25.85
N GLN A 110 -0.53 16.67 25.17
CA GLN A 110 0.06 17.62 24.21
C GLN A 110 0.52 18.91 24.90
N ASP A 111 1.63 19.48 24.40
CA ASP A 111 2.23 20.70 24.96
C ASP A 111 1.52 21.99 24.51
N THR A 112 0.74 21.95 23.42
CA THR A 112 0.10 23.14 22.84
C THR A 112 -1.36 22.87 22.47
N GLN A 113 -2.19 23.93 22.50
CA GLN A 113 -3.59 23.87 22.09
C GLN A 113 -3.75 23.44 20.61
N ILE A 114 -2.85 23.87 19.73
CA ILE A 114 -2.86 23.47 18.32
C ILE A 114 -2.58 21.97 18.18
N ALA A 115 -1.55 21.45 18.87
CA ALA A 115 -1.26 20.01 18.84
C ALA A 115 -2.41 19.20 19.42
N ALA A 116 -3.01 19.64 20.53
CA ALA A 116 -4.20 19.06 21.13
C ALA A 116 -5.39 19.01 20.15
N ALA A 117 -5.61 20.09 19.39
CA ALA A 117 -6.67 20.18 18.39
C ALA A 117 -6.44 19.21 17.22
N THR A 118 -5.21 19.17 16.70
CA THR A 118 -4.82 18.21 15.65
C THR A 118 -5.00 16.76 16.12
N VAL A 119 -4.61 16.43 17.36
CA VAL A 119 -4.79 15.09 17.93
C VAL A 119 -6.27 14.74 18.09
N LEU A 120 -7.10 15.68 18.58
CA LEU A 120 -8.54 15.48 18.71
C LEU A 120 -9.18 15.12 17.37
N VAL A 121 -8.95 15.94 16.33
CA VAL A 121 -9.54 15.73 15.01
C VAL A 121 -9.05 14.43 14.38
N ARG A 122 -7.73 14.17 14.41
CA ARG A 122 -7.13 12.94 13.87
C ARG A 122 -7.71 11.69 14.52
N ARG A 123 -7.79 11.66 15.86
CA ARG A 123 -8.29 10.51 16.61
C ARG A 123 -9.80 10.35 16.47
N PHE A 124 -10.56 11.44 16.43
CA PHE A 124 -11.99 11.38 16.13
C PHE A 124 -12.24 10.76 14.75
N ASN A 125 -11.51 11.19 13.71
CA ASN A 125 -11.62 10.62 12.36
C ASN A 125 -11.24 9.12 12.31
N THR A 126 -10.33 8.68 13.17
CA THR A 126 -9.99 7.25 13.33
C THR A 126 -11.14 6.48 13.96
N TRP A 127 -11.77 7.05 15.00
CA TRP A 127 -12.99 6.51 15.61
C TRP A 127 -14.18 6.44 14.66
N GLN A 128 -14.37 7.44 13.81
CA GLN A 128 -15.42 7.39 12.81
C GLN A 128 -15.24 6.25 11.82
N ARG A 129 -14.00 6.01 11.39
CA ARG A 129 -13.65 4.86 10.53
C ARG A 129 -13.92 3.54 11.25
N PHE A 130 -13.50 3.42 12.51
CA PHE A 130 -13.82 2.28 13.36
C PHE A 130 -15.33 2.03 13.43
N MET A 131 -16.13 3.05 13.77
CA MET A 131 -17.58 2.95 13.94
C MET A 131 -18.31 2.55 12.65
N LYS A 132 -17.89 3.10 11.51
CA LYS A 132 -18.43 2.70 10.19
C LYS A 132 -18.15 1.23 9.89
N ARG A 133 -17.00 0.70 10.31
CA ARG A 133 -16.65 -0.70 10.11
C ARG A 133 -17.35 -1.59 11.16
N SER A 134 -17.23 -1.32 12.45
CA SER A 134 -17.71 -2.20 13.52
C SER A 134 -19.24 -2.26 13.65
N GLN A 135 -19.98 -1.21 13.25
CA GLN A 135 -21.42 -1.06 13.55
C GLN A 135 -21.74 -1.33 15.04
N GLY A 136 -20.80 -1.04 15.95
CA GLY A 136 -20.94 -1.30 17.38
C GLY A 136 -20.83 -2.77 17.79
N ARG A 137 -20.32 -3.65 16.92
CA ARG A 137 -19.98 -5.05 17.22
C ARG A 137 -18.51 -5.29 16.84
N GLY A 138 -17.83 -6.21 17.53
CA GLY A 138 -16.49 -6.63 17.14
C GLY A 138 -16.40 -7.10 15.68
N LEU A 139 -15.18 -7.30 15.19
CA LEU A 139 -14.93 -7.76 13.82
C LEU A 139 -15.71 -9.04 13.51
N SER A 140 -16.39 -9.08 12.35
CA SER A 140 -16.99 -10.32 11.85
C SER A 140 -15.91 -11.37 11.56
N ALA A 141 -16.26 -12.66 11.54
CA ALA A 141 -15.30 -13.73 11.26
C ALA A 141 -14.56 -13.55 9.92
N SER A 142 -15.23 -12.99 8.90
CA SER A 142 -14.57 -12.68 7.62
C SER A 142 -13.55 -11.55 7.75
N ARG A 143 -13.85 -10.52 8.54
CA ARG A 143 -12.91 -9.40 8.76
C ARG A 143 -11.76 -9.76 9.69
N GLN A 144 -12.01 -10.56 10.72
CA GLN A 144 -10.95 -11.12 11.55
C GLN A 144 -9.93 -11.89 10.69
N ARG A 145 -10.43 -12.69 9.74
CA ARG A 145 -9.60 -13.45 8.81
C ARG A 145 -8.83 -12.57 7.81
N GLY A 146 -9.48 -11.53 7.29
CA GLY A 146 -8.84 -10.52 6.42
C GLY A 146 -7.69 -9.83 7.15
N LEU A 147 -7.98 -9.28 8.33
CA LEU A 147 -6.98 -8.61 9.17
C LEU A 147 -5.85 -9.55 9.61
N TYR A 148 -6.16 -10.81 9.96
CA TYR A 148 -5.14 -11.82 10.22
C TYR A 148 -4.19 -11.99 9.02
N GLY A 149 -4.74 -12.05 7.80
CA GLY A 149 -3.95 -12.08 6.57
C GLY A 149 -3.06 -10.87 6.39
N GLU A 150 -3.63 -9.67 6.50
CA GLU A 150 -2.89 -8.41 6.38
C GLU A 150 -1.73 -8.35 7.39
N LEU A 151 -1.96 -8.74 8.65
CA LEU A 151 -0.92 -8.76 9.68
C LEU A 151 0.15 -9.84 9.43
N VAL A 152 -0.22 -11.00 8.87
CA VAL A 152 0.76 -11.99 8.42
C VAL A 152 1.60 -11.43 7.27
N THR A 153 1.01 -10.77 6.26
CA THR A 153 1.76 -10.09 5.20
C THR A 153 2.70 -9.02 5.77
N LEU A 154 2.21 -8.20 6.71
CA LEU A 154 3.02 -7.18 7.38
C LEU A 154 4.24 -7.81 8.06
N LYS A 155 4.03 -8.86 8.86
CA LYS A 155 5.06 -9.53 9.66
C LYS A 155 6.06 -10.33 8.81
N GLU A 156 5.58 -11.14 7.88
CA GLU A 156 6.40 -12.14 7.17
C GLU A 156 7.00 -11.61 5.85
N LEU A 157 6.42 -10.57 5.25
CA LEU A 157 6.91 -9.98 4.00
C LEU A 157 7.40 -8.55 4.20
N MET A 158 6.55 -7.65 4.69
CA MET A 158 6.84 -6.21 4.65
C MET A 158 7.93 -5.82 5.62
N ILE A 159 7.84 -6.22 6.89
CA ILE A 159 8.86 -5.88 7.90
C ILE A 159 10.25 -6.38 7.48
N PRO A 160 10.44 -7.64 7.02
CA PRO A 160 11.73 -8.09 6.52
C PRO A 160 12.22 -7.35 5.27
N ALA A 161 11.32 -6.96 4.37
CA ALA A 161 11.70 -6.37 3.08
C ALA A 161 12.03 -4.88 3.16
N VAL A 162 11.32 -4.11 3.98
CA VAL A 162 11.45 -2.64 4.03
C VAL A 162 11.78 -2.08 5.42
N GLY A 163 11.86 -2.92 6.44
CA GLY A 163 12.02 -2.50 7.82
C GLY A 163 10.71 -2.01 8.45
N LEU A 164 10.72 -1.87 9.78
CA LEU A 164 9.51 -1.64 10.59
C LEU A 164 8.75 -0.37 10.22
N THR A 165 9.44 0.76 10.15
CA THR A 165 8.80 2.06 9.91
C THR A 165 8.08 2.09 8.58
N ARG A 166 8.81 1.77 7.49
CA ARG A 166 8.24 1.77 6.14
C ARG A 166 7.16 0.70 5.97
N ALA A 167 7.28 -0.45 6.64
CA ALA A 167 6.27 -1.51 6.60
C ALA A 167 4.94 -1.03 7.18
N VAL A 168 4.95 -0.43 8.38
CA VAL A 168 3.73 0.10 9.02
C VAL A 168 3.15 1.26 8.21
N GLU A 169 3.98 2.17 7.71
CA GLU A 169 3.54 3.27 6.83
C GLU A 169 2.88 2.74 5.56
N SER A 170 3.44 1.69 4.95
CA SER A 170 2.92 1.11 3.70
C SER A 170 1.59 0.37 3.86
N TRP A 171 1.17 -0.01 5.07
CA TRP A 171 -0.08 -0.74 5.30
C TRP A 171 -1.30 0.19 5.16
N THR A 172 -1.87 0.24 3.97
CA THR A 172 -2.92 1.19 3.57
C THR A 172 -4.35 0.62 3.61
N GLY A 173 -4.52 -0.68 3.81
CA GLY A 173 -5.85 -1.33 3.94
C GLY A 173 -6.80 -0.70 4.98
N PRO A 174 -6.31 -0.27 6.16
CA PRO A 174 -7.12 0.45 7.15
C PRO A 174 -7.64 1.82 6.68
N GLU A 175 -7.06 2.38 5.62
CA GLU A 175 -7.40 3.68 5.05
C GLU A 175 -8.42 3.57 3.89
N ASN A 176 -8.94 2.37 3.61
CA ASN A 176 -9.80 2.05 2.45
C ASN A 176 -9.14 2.37 1.10
N ARG A 177 -7.81 2.27 1.02
CA ARG A 177 -7.10 2.32 -0.26
C ARG A 177 -7.40 1.03 -1.06
N PRO A 178 -7.27 1.04 -2.40
CA PRO A 178 -7.63 -0.12 -3.22
C PRO A 178 -6.83 -1.39 -2.89
N GLN A 179 -5.55 -1.22 -2.52
CA GLN A 179 -4.65 -2.28 -2.06
C GLN A 179 -4.37 -2.17 -0.56
N ASP A 180 -4.10 -3.32 0.06
CA ASP A 180 -3.78 -3.42 1.48
C ASP A 180 -2.41 -2.83 1.83
N PHE A 181 -1.44 -2.91 0.91
CA PHE A 181 -0.14 -2.25 1.05
C PHE A 181 0.25 -1.47 -0.21
N GLN A 182 0.88 -0.32 -0.03
CA GLN A 182 1.48 0.46 -1.12
C GLN A 182 2.80 1.10 -0.67
N THR A 183 3.88 0.84 -1.41
CA THR A 183 5.18 1.53 -1.21
C THR A 183 6.07 1.39 -2.44
N SER A 184 6.90 2.39 -2.72
CA SER A 184 7.90 2.36 -3.81
C SER A 184 7.33 2.06 -5.21
N GLY A 185 6.07 2.46 -5.46
CA GLY A 185 5.35 2.16 -6.70
C GLY A 185 4.77 0.73 -6.76
N ILE A 186 4.87 -0.06 -5.69
CA ILE A 186 4.39 -1.44 -5.64
C ILE A 186 3.14 -1.50 -4.77
N GLY A 187 2.09 -2.14 -5.28
CA GLY A 187 0.88 -2.48 -4.52
C GLY A 187 0.85 -3.95 -4.11
N ILE A 188 0.26 -4.25 -2.95
CA ILE A 188 -0.03 -5.62 -2.52
C ILE A 188 -1.47 -5.72 -2.04
N GLU A 189 -2.20 -6.67 -2.62
CA GLU A 189 -3.53 -7.09 -2.18
C GLU A 189 -3.42 -8.44 -1.46
N THR A 190 -3.97 -8.57 -0.26
CA THR A 190 -3.88 -9.78 0.56
C THR A 190 -5.22 -10.52 0.60
N LYS A 191 -5.21 -11.82 0.28
CA LYS A 191 -6.37 -12.70 0.36
C LYS A 191 -6.08 -13.90 1.24
N THR A 192 -7.00 -14.19 2.15
CA THR A 192 -6.84 -15.29 3.12
C THR A 192 -7.99 -16.27 3.01
N LEU A 193 -7.69 -17.51 2.63
CA LEU A 193 -8.68 -18.58 2.47
C LEU A 193 -8.47 -19.68 3.51
N VAL A 194 -9.57 -20.20 4.05
CA VAL A 194 -9.54 -21.36 4.93
C VAL A 194 -9.45 -22.62 4.07
N GLN A 195 -8.57 -23.56 4.42
CA GLN A 195 -8.22 -24.73 3.61
C GLN A 195 -9.43 -25.61 3.23
N ARG A 196 -10.45 -25.71 4.11
CA ARG A 196 -11.66 -26.50 3.86
C ARG A 196 -12.71 -25.80 2.98
N GLU A 197 -12.51 -24.54 2.65
CA GLU A 197 -13.41 -23.75 1.82
C GLU A 197 -12.98 -23.82 0.34
N PRO A 198 -13.89 -23.54 -0.62
CA PRO A 198 -13.51 -23.38 -2.02
C PRO A 198 -12.35 -22.40 -2.16
N GLN A 199 -11.34 -22.77 -2.96
CA GLN A 199 -10.15 -21.95 -3.16
C GLN A 199 -10.43 -20.84 -4.17
N GLN A 200 -11.38 -19.95 -3.83
CA GLN A 200 -11.85 -18.85 -4.65
C GLN A 200 -11.51 -17.52 -3.99
N LEU A 201 -10.67 -16.75 -4.68
CA LEU A 201 -10.23 -15.42 -4.26
C LEU A 201 -11.34 -14.42 -4.62
N ARG A 202 -12.03 -13.90 -3.60
CA ARG A 202 -13.04 -12.87 -3.81
C ARG A 202 -12.39 -11.51 -3.98
N ILE A 203 -12.64 -10.88 -5.12
CA ILE A 203 -12.28 -9.48 -5.40
C ILE A 203 -13.53 -8.64 -5.17
N SER A 204 -13.43 -7.67 -4.26
CA SER A 204 -14.59 -6.91 -3.77
C SER A 204 -14.64 -5.47 -4.32
N GLY A 205 -13.72 -5.12 -5.21
CA GLY A 205 -13.74 -3.87 -5.97
C GLY A 205 -12.86 -3.95 -7.21
N GLU A 206 -13.28 -3.26 -8.26
CA GLU A 206 -12.61 -3.17 -9.56
C GLU A 206 -11.17 -2.61 -9.45
N ARG A 207 -10.93 -1.74 -8.46
CA ARG A 207 -9.61 -1.11 -8.25
C ARG A 207 -8.60 -1.97 -7.50
N GLN A 208 -9.02 -3.09 -6.89
CA GLN A 208 -8.11 -3.89 -6.05
C GLN A 208 -7.00 -4.55 -6.86
N LEU A 209 -7.33 -5.01 -8.08
CA LEU A 209 -6.38 -5.64 -9.01
C LEU A 209 -6.04 -4.73 -10.20
N ASP A 210 -6.28 -3.42 -10.04
CA ASP A 210 -5.90 -2.39 -11.01
C ASP A 210 -4.47 -1.92 -10.70
N ASP A 211 -3.60 -2.02 -11.70
CA ASP A 211 -2.17 -1.68 -11.63
C ASP A 211 -1.87 -0.28 -12.20
N ILE A 212 -2.89 0.49 -12.61
CA ILE A 212 -2.67 1.86 -13.08
C ILE A 212 -1.95 2.70 -12.01
N GLY A 213 -0.81 3.29 -12.40
CA GLY A 213 0.03 4.10 -11.51
C GLY A 213 0.92 3.29 -10.55
N LEU A 214 0.96 1.96 -10.71
CA LEU A 214 1.86 1.07 -9.99
C LEU A 214 2.89 0.47 -10.97
N ASP A 215 4.14 0.37 -10.54
CA ASP A 215 5.20 -0.35 -11.26
C ASP A 215 4.97 -1.87 -11.20
N ALA A 216 4.34 -2.34 -10.11
CA ALA A 216 3.94 -3.72 -9.95
C ALA A 216 2.80 -3.87 -8.94
N LEU A 217 2.00 -4.91 -9.13
CA LEU A 217 0.94 -5.30 -8.21
C LEU A 217 1.06 -6.79 -7.87
N ILE A 218 1.09 -7.12 -6.58
CA ILE A 218 1.15 -8.48 -6.07
C ILE A 218 -0.17 -8.85 -5.38
N LEU A 219 -0.67 -10.05 -5.70
CA LEU A 219 -1.71 -10.71 -4.92
C LEU A 219 -1.06 -11.72 -3.98
N THR A 220 -1.08 -11.45 -2.68
CA THR A 220 -0.69 -12.40 -1.64
C THR A 220 -1.88 -13.28 -1.31
N HIS A 221 -1.67 -14.60 -1.31
CA HIS A 221 -2.69 -15.58 -0.95
C HIS A 221 -2.20 -16.45 0.22
N HIS A 222 -2.86 -16.30 1.37
CA HIS A 222 -2.64 -17.15 2.54
C HIS A 222 -3.68 -18.26 2.59
N ARG A 223 -3.21 -19.49 2.76
CA ARG A 223 -4.04 -20.64 3.08
C ARG A 223 -3.87 -20.99 4.55
N ILE A 224 -4.98 -20.97 5.28
CA ILE A 224 -4.97 -21.17 6.73
C ILE A 224 -5.85 -22.36 7.14
N VAL A 225 -5.52 -22.99 8.26
CA VAL A 225 -6.45 -23.88 8.98
C VAL A 225 -7.08 -23.11 10.12
N GLN A 226 -8.42 -23.13 10.19
CA GLN A 226 -9.16 -22.53 11.28
C GLN A 226 -9.38 -23.56 12.38
N HIS A 227 -9.09 -23.16 13.61
CA HIS A 227 -9.22 -23.95 14.82
C HIS A 227 -10.13 -23.27 15.83
N ARG A 228 -10.67 -24.06 16.76
CA ARG A 228 -11.39 -23.54 17.94
C ARG A 228 -10.56 -23.83 19.18
N GLY A 229 -10.12 -22.78 19.88
CA GLY A 229 -9.29 -22.89 21.10
C GLY A 229 -7.88 -23.45 20.89
N ALA A 230 -7.34 -23.35 19.68
CA ALA A 230 -5.97 -23.74 19.33
C ALA A 230 -5.51 -22.90 18.12
N GLY A 231 -4.21 -22.97 17.77
CA GLY A 231 -3.62 -22.10 16.75
C GLY A 231 -3.37 -20.68 17.29
N GLU A 232 -2.80 -19.82 16.46
CA GLU A 232 -2.55 -18.41 16.79
C GLU A 232 -3.84 -17.61 16.55
N THR A 233 -4.33 -16.95 17.59
CA THR A 233 -5.50 -16.08 17.52
C THR A 233 -5.11 -14.70 16.97
N LEU A 234 -6.10 -13.96 16.45
CA LEU A 234 -5.86 -12.60 15.98
C LEU A 234 -5.24 -11.69 17.07
N PRO A 235 -5.71 -11.70 18.33
CA PRO A 235 -5.06 -10.92 19.40
C PRO A 235 -3.62 -11.30 19.70
N GLU A 236 -3.27 -12.58 19.61
CA GLU A 236 -1.89 -13.05 19.82
C GLU A 236 -0.99 -12.57 18.68
N LEU A 237 -1.46 -12.59 17.43
CA LEU A 237 -0.70 -12.03 16.31
C LEU A 237 -0.54 -10.51 16.43
N VAL A 238 -1.59 -9.79 16.84
CA VAL A 238 -1.51 -8.35 17.11
C VAL A 238 -0.44 -8.05 18.17
N GLU A 239 -0.47 -8.78 19.29
CA GLU A 239 0.51 -8.63 20.37
C GLU A 239 1.93 -8.93 19.88
N ALA A 240 2.14 -10.03 19.14
CA ALA A 240 3.44 -10.36 18.59
C ALA A 240 4.00 -9.29 17.63
N VAL A 241 3.15 -8.65 16.83
CA VAL A 241 3.57 -7.54 15.94
C VAL A 241 3.82 -6.25 16.73
N SER A 242 2.96 -5.94 17.71
CA SER A 242 3.16 -4.79 18.61
C SER A 242 4.48 -4.90 19.37
N ASP A 243 4.79 -6.07 19.94
CA ASP A 243 6.04 -6.33 20.66
C ASP A 243 7.25 -6.17 19.74
N LEU A 244 7.19 -6.74 18.52
CA LEU A 244 8.24 -6.61 17.52
C LEU A 244 8.52 -5.14 17.14
N ILE A 245 7.46 -4.33 16.99
CA ILE A 245 7.59 -2.91 16.68
C ILE A 245 8.16 -2.15 17.89
N ALA A 246 7.68 -2.44 19.09
CA ALA A 246 8.09 -1.76 20.32
C ALA A 246 9.56 -2.01 20.67
N GLU A 247 10.00 -3.28 20.61
CA GLU A 247 11.38 -3.68 20.95
C GLU A 247 12.44 -3.01 20.08
N ALA A 248 12.09 -2.68 18.84
CA ALA A 248 12.99 -2.09 17.85
C ALA A 248 12.73 -0.59 17.63
N GLU A 249 12.05 0.08 18.58
CA GLU A 249 11.74 1.51 18.54
C GLU A 249 11.02 1.95 17.24
N GLY A 250 10.17 1.07 16.69
CA GLY A 250 9.35 1.35 15.52
C GLY A 250 8.09 2.18 15.84
N PRO A 251 7.26 2.51 14.83
CA PRO A 251 6.13 3.42 15.00
C PRO A 251 4.89 2.73 15.60
N LEU A 252 4.96 2.31 16.86
CA LEU A 252 3.89 1.57 17.55
C LEU A 252 2.56 2.34 17.55
N ASP A 253 2.58 3.64 17.86
CA ASP A 253 1.37 4.48 17.87
C ASP A 253 0.66 4.48 16.50
N LEU A 254 1.42 4.51 15.41
CA LEU A 254 0.87 4.46 14.06
C LEU A 254 0.23 3.10 13.77
N PHE A 255 0.86 2.02 14.22
CA PHE A 255 0.32 0.67 14.06
C PHE A 255 -0.99 0.50 14.84
N GLU A 256 -1.06 0.99 16.07
CA GLU A 256 -2.28 0.98 16.89
C GLU A 256 -3.40 1.83 16.28
N ASP A 257 -3.07 3.03 15.78
CA ASP A 257 -4.00 3.89 15.03
C ASP A 257 -4.57 3.14 13.81
N LYS A 258 -3.73 2.39 13.07
CA LYS A 258 -4.14 1.59 11.91
C LYS A 258 -4.96 0.37 12.27
N LEU A 259 -4.62 -0.38 13.32
CA LEU A 259 -5.45 -1.48 13.83
C LEU A 259 -6.86 -1.01 14.21
N PHE A 260 -6.91 0.13 14.92
CA PHE A 260 -8.18 0.71 15.32
C PHE A 260 -9.01 1.13 14.11
N ALA A 261 -8.40 1.81 13.13
CA ALA A 261 -9.04 2.13 11.86
C ALA A 261 -9.49 0.89 11.06
N ALA A 262 -8.77 -0.24 11.20
CA ALA A 262 -9.13 -1.50 10.57
C ALA A 262 -10.43 -2.10 11.14
N GLY A 263 -10.84 -1.67 12.33
CA GLY A 263 -11.99 -2.17 13.08
C GLY A 263 -11.60 -3.06 14.27
N TYR A 264 -10.31 -3.21 14.58
CA TYR A 264 -9.84 -3.97 15.74
C TYR A 264 -9.70 -3.04 16.95
N ALA A 265 -10.51 -3.25 17.98
CA ALA A 265 -10.42 -2.53 19.24
C ALA A 265 -9.88 -3.41 20.37
N PRO A 266 -8.98 -2.90 21.23
CA PRO A 266 -8.46 -3.66 22.38
C PRO A 266 -9.55 -4.19 23.32
N PHE A 267 -10.65 -3.44 23.49
CA PHE A 267 -11.76 -3.84 24.37
C PHE A 267 -12.59 -5.00 23.81
N ASP A 268 -12.50 -5.31 22.51
CA ASP A 268 -13.17 -6.47 21.90
C ASP A 268 -12.30 -7.74 21.92
N ARG A 269 -11.07 -7.66 22.46
CA ARG A 269 -10.06 -8.74 22.43
C ARG A 269 -10.61 -10.12 22.82
N GLN A 270 -11.44 -10.17 23.87
CA GLN A 270 -12.00 -11.41 24.39
C GLN A 270 -12.90 -12.14 23.38
N GLU A 271 -13.54 -11.41 22.46
CA GLU A 271 -14.42 -11.99 21.43
C GLU A 271 -13.63 -12.81 20.39
N TYR A 272 -12.33 -12.53 20.24
CA TYR A 272 -11.49 -13.11 19.19
C TYR A 272 -10.67 -14.33 19.68
N LEU A 273 -10.57 -14.57 20.99
CA LEU A 273 -9.72 -15.64 21.57
C LEU A 273 -10.19 -17.07 21.26
N GLN A 274 -11.47 -17.26 20.91
CA GLN A 274 -11.97 -18.61 20.64
C GLN A 274 -11.54 -19.15 19.26
N THR A 275 -11.18 -18.27 18.33
CA THR A 275 -10.83 -18.66 16.96
C THR A 275 -9.35 -18.43 16.73
N GLY A 276 -8.61 -19.52 16.53
CA GLY A 276 -7.20 -19.47 16.15
C GLY A 276 -6.98 -20.01 14.75
N TYR A 277 -5.83 -19.67 14.19
CA TYR A 277 -5.45 -20.00 12.84
C TYR A 277 -4.08 -20.65 12.81
N SER A 278 -3.80 -21.43 11.76
CA SER A 278 -2.46 -21.92 11.45
C SER A 278 -2.19 -21.68 9.99
N LEU A 279 -1.16 -20.87 9.70
CA LEU A 279 -0.70 -20.62 8.35
C LEU A 279 -0.12 -21.91 7.75
N ARG A 280 -0.65 -22.34 6.61
CA ARG A 280 -0.17 -23.53 5.89
C ARG A 280 0.75 -23.17 4.75
N GLU A 281 0.37 -22.17 4.00
CA GLU A 281 1.02 -21.80 2.76
C GLU A 281 0.76 -20.32 2.49
N THR A 282 1.79 -19.63 2.04
CA THR A 282 1.70 -18.30 1.44
C THR A 282 2.17 -18.42 0.00
N SER A 283 1.37 -17.90 -0.92
CA SER A 283 1.73 -17.79 -2.33
C SER A 283 1.64 -16.34 -2.76
N TYR A 284 2.53 -15.92 -3.66
CA TYR A 284 2.51 -14.58 -4.24
C TYR A 284 2.28 -14.70 -5.74
N TYR A 285 1.44 -13.83 -6.29
CA TYR A 285 1.16 -13.80 -7.72
C TYR A 285 1.32 -12.39 -8.25
N ARG A 286 2.06 -12.22 -9.36
CA ARG A 286 2.14 -10.92 -10.04
C ARG A 286 0.88 -10.70 -10.86
N VAL A 287 0.19 -9.61 -10.60
CA VAL A 287 -0.90 -9.13 -11.45
C VAL A 287 -0.29 -8.42 -12.65
N GLN A 288 -0.60 -8.92 -13.84
CA GLN A 288 -0.03 -8.46 -15.11
C GLN A 288 -0.95 -8.87 -16.27
N PRO A 289 -0.66 -8.49 -17.54
CA PRO A 289 -1.46 -8.91 -18.68
C PRO A 289 -1.67 -10.44 -18.72
N GLY A 290 -2.92 -10.86 -18.90
CA GLY A 290 -3.34 -12.27 -18.86
C GLY A 290 -3.73 -12.79 -17.48
N PHE A 291 -3.44 -12.06 -16.39
CA PHE A 291 -3.94 -12.40 -15.06
C PHE A 291 -5.49 -12.33 -15.05
N PRO A 292 -6.19 -13.27 -14.39
CA PRO A 292 -7.66 -13.24 -14.30
C PRO A 292 -8.14 -12.07 -13.42
N ARG A 293 -8.29 -10.89 -14.02
CA ARG A 293 -8.77 -9.66 -13.39
C ARG A 293 -9.79 -8.94 -14.26
N LEU A 294 -10.52 -8.03 -13.62
CA LEU A 294 -11.35 -7.01 -14.26
C LEU A 294 -10.90 -5.64 -13.73
N THR A 295 -10.63 -4.72 -14.65
CA THR A 295 -10.24 -3.32 -14.42
C THR A 295 -11.36 -2.38 -14.85
N GLU A 296 -11.27 -1.07 -14.53
CA GLU A 296 -12.27 -0.09 -14.98
C GLU A 296 -12.43 -0.05 -16.52
N ASN A 297 -11.34 -0.29 -17.26
CA ASN A 297 -11.34 -0.33 -18.73
C ASN A 297 -12.09 -1.53 -19.32
N ASP A 298 -12.30 -2.59 -18.53
CA ASP A 298 -13.07 -3.78 -18.94
C ASP A 298 -14.58 -3.58 -18.76
N LEU A 299 -15.00 -2.50 -18.08
CA LEU A 299 -16.40 -2.24 -17.74
C LEU A 299 -17.10 -1.39 -18.80
N PHE A 300 -18.38 -1.69 -19.04
CA PHE A 300 -19.22 -0.81 -19.85
C PHE A 300 -19.44 0.53 -19.12
N PRO A 301 -19.48 1.66 -19.85
CA PRO A 301 -19.79 2.96 -19.26
C PRO A 301 -21.08 2.92 -18.43
N GLY A 302 -20.99 3.38 -17.17
CA GLY A 302 -22.10 3.38 -16.21
C GLY A 302 -22.18 2.18 -15.28
N ILE A 303 -21.26 1.20 -15.40
CA ILE A 303 -21.10 0.09 -14.45
C ILE A 303 -19.95 0.40 -13.47
N GLY A 304 -20.14 0.06 -12.19
CA GLY A 304 -19.11 0.16 -11.13
C GLY A 304 -19.49 -0.68 -9.91
N ALA A 305 -18.69 -0.61 -8.85
CA ALA A 305 -18.88 -1.39 -7.61
C ALA A 305 -18.93 -2.91 -7.87
N LEU A 306 -17.97 -3.40 -8.66
CA LEU A 306 -17.91 -4.77 -9.10
C LEU A 306 -17.41 -5.69 -7.96
N SER A 307 -18.02 -6.88 -7.85
CA SER A 307 -17.44 -7.98 -7.07
C SER A 307 -17.47 -9.26 -7.89
N TYR A 308 -16.35 -9.98 -7.90
CA TYR A 308 -16.17 -11.24 -8.64
C TYR A 308 -15.25 -12.19 -7.87
N THR A 309 -15.12 -13.40 -8.37
CA THR A 309 -14.28 -14.45 -7.77
C THR A 309 -13.34 -15.03 -8.81
N VAL A 310 -12.11 -15.25 -8.40
CA VAL A 310 -11.06 -15.88 -9.20
C VAL A 310 -10.72 -17.22 -8.58
N ASP A 311 -10.69 -18.29 -9.38
CA ASP A 311 -10.20 -19.57 -8.88
C ASP A 311 -8.69 -19.47 -8.61
N ALA A 312 -8.23 -19.83 -7.40
CA ALA A 312 -6.83 -19.70 -7.02
C ALA A 312 -5.87 -20.49 -7.94
N SER A 313 -6.34 -21.57 -8.55
CA SER A 313 -5.53 -22.34 -9.51
C SER A 313 -5.24 -21.58 -10.80
N ALA A 314 -6.11 -20.64 -11.20
CA ALA A 314 -5.88 -19.78 -12.36
C ALA A 314 -4.72 -18.79 -12.13
N CYS A 315 -4.39 -18.48 -10.86
CA CYS A 315 -3.28 -17.60 -10.52
C CYS A 315 -1.91 -18.31 -10.62
N ALA A 316 -1.87 -19.65 -10.64
CA ALA A 316 -0.62 -20.41 -10.54
C ALA A 316 0.42 -20.09 -11.63
N ALA A 317 -0.02 -19.72 -12.83
CA ALA A 317 0.86 -19.32 -13.93
C ALA A 317 1.64 -18.01 -13.63
N PHE A 318 1.15 -17.22 -12.68
CA PHE A 318 1.67 -15.90 -12.30
C PHE A 318 2.44 -15.93 -10.98
N ALA A 319 2.74 -17.13 -10.47
CA ALA A 319 3.41 -17.30 -9.19
C ALA A 319 4.82 -16.69 -9.20
N VAL A 320 5.14 -15.99 -8.11
CA VAL A 320 6.44 -15.39 -7.82
C VAL A 320 6.89 -15.87 -6.44
N ASP A 321 8.18 -16.15 -6.28
CA ASP A 321 8.74 -16.50 -4.97
C ASP A 321 8.87 -15.27 -4.06
N ALA A 322 8.86 -15.51 -2.75
CA ALA A 322 8.89 -14.47 -1.73
C ALA A 322 10.16 -13.61 -1.81
N GLU A 323 11.31 -14.21 -2.11
CA GLU A 323 12.59 -13.51 -2.19
C GLU A 323 12.60 -12.51 -3.35
N THR A 324 12.06 -12.92 -4.51
CA THR A 324 11.86 -12.03 -5.64
C THR A 324 10.93 -10.87 -5.27
N VAL A 325 9.78 -11.13 -4.64
CA VAL A 325 8.86 -10.07 -4.20
C VAL A 325 9.51 -9.14 -3.18
N SER A 326 10.19 -9.67 -2.16
CA SER A 326 10.90 -8.87 -1.15
C SER A 326 11.97 -7.99 -1.78
N SER A 327 12.67 -8.49 -2.80
CA SER A 327 13.62 -7.67 -3.53
C SER A 327 12.92 -6.44 -4.13
N TRP A 328 11.66 -6.51 -4.57
CA TRP A 328 10.94 -5.40 -5.26
C TRP A 328 10.93 -4.13 -4.45
N PHE A 329 10.92 -4.24 -3.13
CA PHE A 329 10.92 -3.10 -2.23
C PHE A 329 12.30 -2.51 -1.91
N THR A 330 13.40 -3.15 -2.34
CA THR A 330 14.70 -2.48 -2.30
C THR A 330 14.68 -1.33 -3.29
N GLU A 331 15.15 -0.16 -2.87
CA GLU A 331 15.26 0.97 -3.79
C GLU A 331 15.99 0.52 -5.06
N PRO A 332 15.44 0.85 -6.24
CA PRO A 332 16.19 0.60 -7.46
C PRO A 332 17.53 1.33 -7.33
N PRO A 333 18.63 0.76 -7.84
CA PRO A 333 19.90 1.46 -7.84
C PRO A 333 19.70 2.87 -8.44
N PRO A 334 20.39 3.89 -7.89
CA PRO A 334 20.29 5.25 -8.39
C PRO A 334 20.51 5.23 -9.90
N VAL A 335 19.68 6.03 -10.60
CA VAL A 335 19.72 6.07 -12.07
C VAL A 335 21.14 6.39 -12.49
N VAL A 336 21.66 5.51 -13.34
CA VAL A 336 23.04 5.57 -13.73
C VAL A 336 23.21 6.74 -14.71
N ASP A 337 23.77 7.85 -14.23
CA ASP A 337 24.09 9.02 -15.06
C ASP A 337 25.15 8.63 -16.11
N PRO A 338 24.77 8.51 -17.40
CA PRO A 338 25.69 8.08 -18.44
C PRO A 338 26.95 8.95 -18.55
N ALA A 339 26.86 10.23 -18.17
CA ALA A 339 27.98 11.16 -18.24
C ALA A 339 29.05 10.91 -17.16
N VAL A 340 28.69 10.27 -16.04
CA VAL A 340 29.56 10.15 -14.85
C VAL A 340 29.94 8.71 -14.52
N SER A 341 29.07 7.74 -14.81
CA SER A 341 29.31 6.34 -14.46
C SER A 341 30.11 5.60 -15.52
N ASN A 342 31.07 4.80 -15.05
CA ASN A 342 31.82 3.89 -15.92
C ASN A 342 31.08 2.58 -16.14
N GLU A 343 31.10 2.10 -17.39
CA GLU A 343 30.68 0.74 -17.73
C GLU A 343 31.43 -0.27 -16.87
N GLY A 344 30.71 -1.25 -16.31
CA GLY A 344 31.24 -2.11 -15.26
C GLY A 344 30.37 -3.34 -15.04
N HIS A 345 30.64 -4.11 -13.99
CA HIS A 345 29.95 -5.40 -13.75
C HIS A 345 28.45 -5.26 -13.45
N GLN A 346 27.95 -4.04 -13.20
CA GLN A 346 26.56 -3.76 -12.81
C GLN A 346 25.86 -2.76 -13.74
N VAL A 347 26.52 -2.23 -14.77
CA VAL A 347 25.92 -1.28 -15.73
C VAL A 347 26.44 -1.56 -17.13
N GLU A 348 25.51 -1.67 -18.09
CA GLU A 348 25.79 -1.82 -19.51
C GLU A 348 25.00 -0.80 -20.34
N TYR A 349 25.65 -0.18 -21.33
CA TYR A 349 24.98 0.75 -22.26
C TYR A 349 24.69 0.09 -23.59
N LYS A 350 23.58 0.51 -24.21
CA LYS A 350 23.23 0.17 -25.60
C LYS A 350 22.66 1.41 -26.28
N GLN A 351 23.15 1.71 -27.48
CA GLN A 351 22.59 2.82 -28.25
C GLN A 351 21.15 2.56 -28.67
N THR A 352 20.83 1.33 -29.08
CA THR A 352 19.50 0.90 -29.51
C THR A 352 19.22 -0.53 -29.07
N ALA A 353 17.94 -0.88 -28.90
CA ALA A 353 17.55 -2.25 -28.59
C ALA A 353 17.40 -3.12 -29.85
N TRP A 354 17.02 -2.51 -30.98
CA TRP A 354 16.78 -3.24 -32.22
C TRP A 354 17.04 -2.48 -33.51
N THR A 355 17.08 -1.15 -33.52
CA THR A 355 17.27 -0.38 -34.76
C THR A 355 18.75 -0.21 -35.13
N PRO A 356 19.19 -0.65 -36.32
CA PRO A 356 20.55 -0.39 -36.79
C PRO A 356 20.78 1.10 -37.07
N VAL A 357 21.84 1.67 -36.50
CA VAL A 357 22.20 3.10 -36.63
C VAL A 357 22.88 3.42 -37.98
N GLY A 358 23.51 2.42 -38.63
CA GLY A 358 24.15 2.58 -39.93
C GLY A 358 23.28 2.09 -41.10
N GLU A 359 23.54 2.61 -42.31
CA GLU A 359 22.81 2.18 -43.52
C GLU A 359 23.05 0.69 -43.84
N PRO A 360 22.00 -0.15 -43.78
CA PRO A 360 22.14 -1.55 -44.12
C PRO A 360 22.27 -1.71 -45.64
N LYS A 361 23.29 -2.45 -46.07
CA LYS A 361 23.58 -2.77 -47.48
C LYS A 361 22.40 -3.39 -48.25
N ASN A 362 21.54 -4.14 -47.57
CA ASN A 362 20.32 -4.78 -48.10
C ASN A 362 19.43 -5.25 -46.93
N ASP A 363 18.25 -5.78 -47.25
CA ASP A 363 17.27 -6.23 -46.25
C ASP A 363 17.79 -7.39 -45.39
N ASP A 364 18.50 -8.35 -45.98
CA ASP A 364 19.10 -9.47 -45.24
C ASP A 364 20.15 -8.98 -44.22
N HIS A 365 20.94 -7.98 -44.60
CA HIS A 365 21.91 -7.36 -43.71
C HIS A 365 21.22 -6.57 -42.59
N ARG A 366 20.11 -5.88 -42.89
CA ARG A 366 19.28 -5.19 -41.88
C ARG A 366 18.74 -6.18 -40.85
N GLN A 367 18.12 -7.27 -41.29
CA GLN A 367 17.58 -8.31 -40.41
C GLN A 367 18.67 -8.95 -39.55
N LYS A 368 19.86 -9.16 -40.12
CA LYS A 368 21.02 -9.64 -39.37
C LYS A 368 21.42 -8.66 -38.27
N LEU A 369 21.55 -7.36 -38.59
CA LEU A 369 21.94 -6.33 -37.61
C LEU A 369 20.91 -6.21 -36.48
N GLU A 370 19.62 -6.15 -36.82
CA GLU A 370 18.54 -6.12 -35.83
C GLU A 370 18.58 -7.35 -34.90
N ARG A 371 18.83 -8.53 -35.46
CA ARG A 371 18.99 -9.76 -34.68
C ARG A 371 20.19 -9.68 -33.74
N ASP A 372 21.31 -9.19 -34.23
CA ASP A 372 22.55 -9.08 -33.46
C ASP A 372 22.41 -8.04 -32.32
N LEU A 373 21.67 -6.95 -32.54
CA LEU A 373 21.29 -5.97 -31.51
C LEU A 373 20.40 -6.60 -30.44
N LYS A 374 19.27 -7.22 -30.82
CA LYS A 374 18.37 -7.90 -29.88
C LYS A 374 19.10 -8.97 -29.05
N ASN A 375 20.01 -9.70 -29.68
CA ASN A 375 20.87 -10.68 -29.00
C ASN A 375 21.77 -10.05 -27.94
N SER A 376 22.34 -8.88 -28.25
CA SER A 376 23.21 -8.15 -27.34
C SER A 376 22.42 -7.77 -26.08
N VAL A 377 21.26 -7.15 -26.24
CA VAL A 377 20.35 -6.75 -25.15
C VAL A 377 19.96 -7.97 -24.29
N VAL A 378 19.52 -9.08 -24.92
CA VAL A 378 19.14 -10.31 -24.20
C VAL A 378 20.31 -10.90 -23.42
N LYS A 379 21.52 -10.92 -23.99
CA LYS A 379 22.72 -11.44 -23.31
C LYS A 379 23.08 -10.62 -22.08
N THR A 380 22.98 -9.30 -22.16
CA THR A 380 23.20 -8.40 -21.02
C THR A 380 22.23 -8.73 -19.89
N VAL A 381 20.94 -8.84 -20.18
CA VAL A 381 19.93 -9.20 -19.17
C VAL A 381 20.19 -10.59 -18.58
N VAL A 382 20.53 -11.59 -19.40
CA VAL A 382 20.91 -12.93 -18.91
C VAL A 382 22.16 -12.89 -18.04
N ALA A 383 23.14 -12.04 -18.35
CA ALA A 383 24.34 -11.88 -17.54
C ALA A 383 23.97 -11.34 -16.15
N PHE A 384 23.17 -10.27 -16.08
CA PHE A 384 22.71 -9.69 -14.82
C PHE A 384 21.84 -10.64 -13.99
N LEU A 385 20.94 -11.41 -14.63
CA LEU A 385 20.15 -12.44 -13.95
C LEU A 385 21.03 -13.52 -13.28
N ASN A 386 22.24 -13.76 -13.79
CA ASN A 386 23.14 -14.80 -13.29
C ASN A 386 24.29 -14.24 -12.43
N SER A 387 24.33 -12.92 -12.20
CA SER A 387 25.29 -12.23 -11.34
C SER A 387 24.55 -11.57 -10.17
N ASP A 388 25.11 -10.51 -9.58
CA ASP A 388 24.48 -9.72 -8.52
C ASP A 388 23.39 -8.74 -9.03
N GLY A 389 22.90 -8.94 -10.26
CA GLY A 389 22.04 -7.97 -10.96
C GLY A 389 22.82 -6.85 -11.65
N GLY A 390 22.10 -5.85 -12.14
CA GLY A 390 22.65 -4.67 -12.80
C GLY A 390 21.59 -3.81 -13.49
N GLU A 391 22.02 -2.81 -14.24
CA GLU A 391 21.17 -1.95 -15.04
C GLU A 391 21.65 -1.93 -16.50
N LEU A 392 20.72 -2.21 -17.41
CA LEU A 392 20.92 -2.00 -18.84
C LEU A 392 20.28 -0.66 -19.22
N VAL A 393 21.06 0.25 -19.79
CA VAL A 393 20.59 1.57 -20.23
C VAL A 393 20.59 1.62 -21.75
N ILE A 394 19.41 1.84 -22.34
CA ILE A 394 19.19 1.93 -23.78
C ILE A 394 18.94 3.39 -24.19
N GLY A 395 19.47 3.79 -25.34
CA GLY A 395 19.42 5.17 -25.83
C GLY A 395 20.70 5.95 -25.53
N VAL A 396 21.82 5.25 -25.30
CA VAL A 396 23.12 5.85 -24.98
C VAL A 396 24.18 5.26 -25.91
N ARG A 397 24.95 6.12 -26.59
CA ARG A 397 26.01 5.67 -27.51
C ARG A 397 27.24 5.17 -26.75
N ASP A 398 27.69 3.96 -27.07
CA ASP A 398 28.80 3.29 -26.36
C ASP A 398 30.14 4.06 -26.41
N GLU A 399 30.42 4.80 -27.48
CA GLU A 399 31.73 5.44 -27.72
C GLU A 399 32.03 6.62 -26.78
N ASP A 400 31.04 7.48 -26.55
CA ASP A 400 31.17 8.74 -25.82
C ASP A 400 30.09 8.95 -24.75
N ARG A 401 29.22 7.94 -24.56
CA ARG A 401 28.10 7.95 -23.61
C ARG A 401 27.11 9.09 -23.84
N ALA A 402 27.08 9.65 -25.05
CA ALA A 402 26.08 10.66 -25.39
C ALA A 402 24.69 10.02 -25.39
N VAL A 403 23.73 10.70 -24.76
CA VAL A 403 22.32 10.34 -24.86
C VAL A 403 21.89 10.55 -26.31
N THR A 404 21.43 9.48 -26.93
CA THR A 404 20.86 9.50 -28.30
C THR A 404 19.36 9.23 -28.30
N GLY A 405 18.85 8.72 -27.18
CA GLY A 405 17.43 8.46 -27.00
C GLY A 405 16.93 7.16 -27.63
N ILE A 406 15.80 6.66 -27.14
CA ILE A 406 15.07 5.50 -27.69
C ILE A 406 14.17 5.85 -28.87
N GLU A 407 14.06 7.14 -29.21
CA GLU A 407 13.21 7.66 -30.27
C GLU A 407 13.52 7.01 -31.62
N LEU A 408 14.80 6.71 -31.90
CA LEU A 408 15.22 5.97 -33.09
C LEU A 408 14.56 4.58 -33.21
N ASP A 409 14.38 3.88 -32.08
CA ASP A 409 13.73 2.58 -32.07
C ASP A 409 12.20 2.68 -32.24
N LEU A 410 11.58 3.77 -31.76
CA LEU A 410 10.15 4.05 -31.88
C LEU A 410 9.80 4.49 -33.31
N GLU A 411 10.54 5.43 -33.87
CA GLU A 411 10.36 5.94 -35.23
C GLU A 411 10.53 4.83 -36.27
N ALA A 412 11.51 3.95 -36.09
CA ALA A 412 11.73 2.81 -36.98
C ALA A 412 10.54 1.81 -37.02
N ARG A 413 9.64 1.89 -36.04
CA ARG A 413 8.41 1.09 -35.96
C ARG A 413 7.14 1.91 -36.19
N GLU A 414 7.28 3.12 -36.70
CA GLU A 414 6.18 4.03 -36.99
C GLU A 414 5.32 4.33 -35.74
N LYS A 415 5.99 4.52 -34.59
CA LYS A 415 5.37 4.89 -33.31
C LYS A 415 5.68 6.33 -32.93
N GLU A 416 4.81 6.89 -32.10
CA GLU A 416 5.03 8.20 -31.48
C GLU A 416 6.24 8.12 -30.54
N THR A 417 7.03 9.18 -30.46
CA THR A 417 8.32 9.21 -29.75
C THR A 417 8.17 9.12 -28.23
N ASP A 418 6.97 9.33 -27.71
CA ASP A 418 6.58 9.25 -26.30
C ASP A 418 5.76 7.99 -25.97
N ASP A 419 5.60 7.04 -26.91
CA ASP A 419 4.88 5.77 -26.71
C ASP A 419 5.73 4.76 -25.89
N HIS A 420 6.01 5.13 -24.64
CA HIS A 420 6.79 4.34 -23.68
C HIS A 420 6.13 2.99 -23.38
N ASP A 421 4.80 2.95 -23.32
CA ASP A 421 4.02 1.72 -23.11
C ASP A 421 4.25 0.70 -24.23
N TYR A 422 4.31 1.14 -25.48
CA TYR A 422 4.68 0.28 -26.60
C TYR A 422 6.12 -0.23 -26.44
N TYR A 423 7.06 0.66 -26.11
CA TYR A 423 8.48 0.30 -25.99
C TYR A 423 8.72 -0.74 -24.89
N GLU A 424 8.17 -0.51 -23.71
CA GLU A 424 8.26 -1.43 -22.58
C GLU A 424 7.67 -2.79 -22.93
N ARG A 425 6.45 -2.81 -23.50
CA ARG A 425 5.79 -4.07 -23.90
C ARG A 425 6.65 -4.86 -24.88
N GLU A 426 7.25 -4.21 -25.88
CA GLU A 426 8.10 -4.90 -26.86
C GLU A 426 9.41 -5.41 -26.25
N LEU A 427 10.03 -4.68 -25.33
CA LEU A 427 11.20 -5.15 -24.57
C LEU A 427 10.84 -6.36 -23.70
N VAL A 428 9.76 -6.27 -22.93
CA VAL A 428 9.30 -7.36 -22.05
C VAL A 428 8.95 -8.60 -22.88
N ASN A 429 8.32 -8.44 -24.05
CA ASN A 429 8.07 -9.53 -24.99
C ASN A 429 9.38 -10.15 -25.49
N LEU A 430 10.36 -9.33 -25.88
CA LEU A 430 11.66 -9.80 -26.32
C LEU A 430 12.34 -10.66 -25.23
N PHE A 431 12.35 -10.19 -23.99
CA PHE A 431 12.93 -10.96 -22.88
C PHE A 431 12.14 -12.23 -22.58
N SER A 432 10.81 -12.16 -22.56
CA SER A 432 9.95 -13.31 -22.29
C SER A 432 10.08 -14.42 -23.32
N ASP A 433 10.17 -14.05 -24.60
CA ASP A 433 10.33 -14.99 -25.72
C ASP A 433 11.71 -15.65 -25.73
N ARG A 434 12.75 -14.92 -25.30
CA ARG A 434 14.14 -15.34 -25.46
C ARG A 434 14.75 -15.96 -24.22
N ILE A 435 14.31 -15.56 -23.03
CA ILE A 435 14.84 -16.03 -21.75
C ILE A 435 13.84 -17.04 -21.19
N ASP A 436 12.75 -16.55 -20.62
CA ASP A 436 11.59 -17.34 -20.21
C ASP A 436 10.42 -16.44 -19.83
N ASN A 437 9.23 -17.03 -19.71
CA ASN A 437 8.01 -16.32 -19.37
C ASN A 437 7.97 -15.75 -17.95
N ARG A 438 8.97 -15.98 -17.09
CA ARG A 438 9.03 -15.44 -15.71
C ARG A 438 10.05 -14.32 -15.57
N VAL A 439 10.85 -14.04 -16.60
CA VAL A 439 11.94 -13.07 -16.53
C VAL A 439 11.48 -11.67 -16.11
N HIS A 440 10.27 -11.27 -16.50
CA HIS A 440 9.68 -10.00 -16.13
C HIS A 440 9.65 -9.79 -14.60
N ASN A 441 9.60 -10.86 -13.79
CA ASN A 441 9.65 -10.78 -12.33
C ASN A 441 10.97 -10.25 -11.78
N GLN A 442 12.03 -10.25 -12.59
CA GLN A 442 13.34 -9.73 -12.21
C GLN A 442 13.66 -8.40 -12.92
N LEU A 443 12.73 -7.85 -13.71
CA LEU A 443 12.92 -6.65 -14.50
C LEU A 443 12.03 -5.51 -14.00
N ARG A 444 12.59 -4.30 -13.94
CA ARG A 444 11.84 -3.05 -13.82
C ARG A 444 12.33 -2.09 -14.89
N VAL A 445 11.40 -1.60 -15.71
CA VAL A 445 11.70 -0.64 -16.80
C VAL A 445 11.34 0.77 -16.32
N ARG A 446 12.20 1.73 -16.61
CA ARG A 446 11.99 3.16 -16.31
C ARG A 446 12.43 3.99 -17.50
N PHE A 447 11.83 5.17 -17.67
CA PHE A 447 12.19 6.11 -18.72
C PHE A 447 12.65 7.43 -18.08
N GLU A 448 13.74 7.99 -18.59
CA GLU A 448 14.25 9.29 -18.15
C GLU A 448 14.41 10.22 -19.35
N SER A 449 13.81 11.40 -19.26
CA SER A 449 13.86 12.41 -20.30
C SER A 449 15.05 13.35 -20.09
N HIS A 450 15.89 13.47 -21.13
CA HIS A 450 17.01 14.40 -21.20
C HIS A 450 16.74 15.46 -22.27
N GLU A 451 17.57 16.51 -22.37
CA GLU A 451 17.42 17.51 -23.43
C GLU A 451 17.59 16.90 -24.84
N GLU A 452 18.42 15.86 -24.96
CA GLU A 452 18.79 15.22 -26.23
C GLU A 452 17.91 14.02 -26.61
N GLY A 453 17.08 13.51 -25.70
CA GLY A 453 16.20 12.35 -25.94
C GLY A 453 15.90 11.55 -24.66
N THR A 454 15.16 10.46 -24.80
CA THR A 454 14.69 9.65 -23.67
C THR A 454 15.51 8.37 -23.52
N THR A 455 16.06 8.09 -22.34
CA THR A 455 16.75 6.82 -22.05
C THR A 455 15.79 5.80 -21.43
N CYS A 456 15.95 4.52 -21.78
CA CYS A 456 15.23 3.41 -21.18
C CYS A 456 16.16 2.62 -20.25
N HIS A 457 15.82 2.57 -18.96
CA HIS A 457 16.58 1.90 -17.92
C HIS A 457 15.89 0.58 -17.55
N VAL A 458 16.54 -0.53 -17.87
CA VAL A 458 16.09 -1.87 -17.49
C VAL A 458 16.92 -2.32 -16.28
N SER A 459 16.36 -2.15 -15.09
CA SER A 459 16.94 -2.68 -13.86
C SER A 459 16.69 -4.18 -13.80
N VAL A 460 17.77 -4.95 -13.74
CA VAL A 460 17.76 -6.42 -13.72
C VAL A 460 18.26 -6.91 -12.39
N ARG A 461 17.49 -7.79 -11.77
CA ARG A 461 17.85 -8.38 -10.48
C ARG A 461 18.42 -9.78 -10.61
N PRO A 462 19.27 -10.19 -9.66
CA PRO A 462 19.78 -11.55 -9.62
C PRO A 462 18.60 -12.53 -9.59
N SER A 463 18.70 -13.60 -10.38
CA SER A 463 17.74 -14.68 -10.36
C SER A 463 18.17 -15.74 -9.33
N PRO A 464 17.26 -16.30 -8.53
CA PRO A 464 17.58 -17.36 -7.57
C PRO A 464 18.00 -18.68 -8.25
N SER A 465 17.90 -18.77 -9.57
CA SER A 465 18.29 -19.94 -10.36
C SER A 465 18.92 -19.49 -11.67
N PRO A 466 19.90 -20.25 -12.21
CA PRO A 466 20.53 -19.89 -13.48
C PRO A 466 19.53 -19.74 -14.62
N ARG A 467 19.62 -18.64 -15.35
CA ARG A 467 18.79 -18.31 -16.53
C ARG A 467 19.61 -18.42 -17.80
N PHE A 468 18.97 -18.84 -18.89
CA PHE A 468 19.62 -19.02 -20.18
C PHE A 468 18.80 -18.33 -21.27
N GLY A 469 19.48 -17.59 -22.15
CA GLY A 469 18.86 -16.99 -23.33
C GLY A 469 18.97 -17.89 -24.56
N THR A 470 17.95 -17.86 -25.42
CA THR A 470 17.97 -18.47 -26.75
C THR A 470 18.37 -17.44 -27.81
N THR A 471 19.18 -17.86 -28.78
CA THR A 471 19.56 -17.01 -29.92
C THR A 471 18.47 -17.08 -31.01
N PRO A 472 18.07 -15.96 -31.63
CA PRO A 472 17.17 -15.96 -32.77
C PRO A 472 17.77 -16.75 -33.93
N SER A 473 16.97 -17.68 -34.47
CA SER A 473 17.35 -18.46 -35.65
C SER A 473 17.00 -17.70 -36.94
N PRO A 474 17.81 -17.78 -38.02
CA PRO A 474 17.46 -17.21 -39.33
C PRO A 474 16.18 -17.78 -39.96
N HIS A 475 15.64 -18.88 -39.42
CA HIS A 475 14.48 -19.60 -39.96
C HIS A 475 13.30 -19.68 -38.98
N GLU A 476 13.26 -18.86 -37.94
CA GLU A 476 12.19 -18.88 -36.96
C GLU A 476 10.88 -18.34 -37.56
N LYS A 477 10.02 -19.25 -38.02
CA LYS A 477 8.59 -18.94 -38.19
C LYS A 477 8.07 -18.52 -36.83
N THR A 478 7.30 -17.42 -36.79
CA THR A 478 6.47 -17.03 -35.65
C THR A 478 5.89 -18.29 -35.02
N ARG A 479 6.29 -18.59 -33.77
CA ARG A 479 5.65 -19.67 -33.01
C ARG A 479 4.16 -19.37 -33.05
N PRO A 480 3.29 -20.32 -33.43
CA PRO A 480 1.86 -20.06 -33.42
C PRO A 480 1.48 -19.63 -32.01
N LYS A 481 0.89 -18.44 -31.91
CA LYS A 481 0.16 -18.01 -30.71
C LYS A 481 -0.97 -19.02 -30.54
N PHE A 482 -0.79 -19.99 -29.67
CA PHE A 482 -1.92 -20.75 -29.16
C PHE A 482 -2.65 -19.81 -28.21
N TRP A 483 -3.82 -19.36 -28.67
CA TRP A 483 -4.79 -18.60 -27.89
C TRP A 483 -5.34 -19.44 -26.73
#